data_AF-A0A7C7VGE9-F1
#
_entry.id   AF-A0A7C7VGE9-F1
#
_cell.length_a   1.000
_cell.length_b   1.000
_cell.length_c   1.000
_cell.angle_alpha   90.00
_cell.angle_beta   90.00
_cell.angle_gamma   90.00
#
_symmetry.space_group_name_H-M   'P 1'
#
loop_
_entity.id
_entity.type
_entity.pdbx_description
1 polymer ?
#
loop_
_entity_poly.entity_id
_entity_poly.type
_entity_poly.pdbx_seq_one_letter_code
_entity_poly.pdbx_strand_id
1 'polypeptide(L)'
;MGRPSLKQLERQCQKPDHRRVGNWMARRVTRPAALRVTWVIAPWGVSATAISLAAWASAVAAAVAFGWGTLASWLVGAVLLQLWYLLDHVDGQLARLRGCASLDGVQLDYLMHHTVNLLIPIGIGFGVFRAQGGPLWLVAGIGWGTALLLVTLQHDARYKAFCQRLKRLKGRLEVVGGGGARPRPPGTRCCAWAV
;
A
#
# COMPACT_ATOMS: atom_id res chain seq x y z
N MET A 1 2.08 29.72 -14.41
CA MET A 1 3.18 28.87 -13.92
C MET A 1 3.44 27.78 -14.95
N GLY A 2 4.66 27.67 -15.49
CA GLY A 2 4.99 26.66 -16.51
C GLY A 2 4.85 25.23 -15.99
N ARG A 3 4.45 24.28 -16.85
CA ARG A 3 4.36 22.86 -16.47
C ARG A 3 5.73 22.39 -15.95
N PRO A 4 5.81 21.80 -14.75
CA PRO A 4 7.07 21.30 -14.23
C PRO A 4 7.63 20.19 -15.14
N SER A 5 8.94 20.16 -15.35
CA SER A 5 9.58 19.05 -16.06
C SER A 5 9.41 17.74 -15.27
N LEU A 6 9.40 16.59 -15.95
CA LEU A 6 9.27 15.27 -15.30
C LEU A 6 10.34 15.05 -14.22
N LYS A 7 11.57 15.56 -14.42
CA LYS A 7 12.65 15.49 -13.42
C LYS A 7 12.36 16.34 -12.17
N GLN A 8 11.76 17.52 -12.34
CA GLN A 8 11.35 18.35 -11.21
C GLN A 8 10.19 17.70 -10.45
N LEU A 9 9.22 17.14 -11.17
CA LEU A 9 8.11 16.41 -10.57
C LEU A 9 8.60 15.18 -9.79
N GLU A 10 9.54 14.42 -10.34
CA GLU A 10 10.13 13.27 -9.67
C GLU A 10 10.73 13.66 -8.31
N ARG A 11 11.49 14.77 -8.27
CA ARG A 11 12.14 15.26 -7.04
C ARG A 11 11.12 15.68 -5.96
N GLN A 12 9.96 16.20 -6.35
CA GLN A 12 8.92 16.66 -5.43
C GLN A 12 7.99 15.53 -4.96
N CYS A 13 7.65 14.60 -5.85
CA CYS A 13 6.58 13.62 -5.62
C CYS A 13 7.07 12.23 -5.23
N GLN A 14 8.34 11.88 -5.44
CA GLN A 14 8.86 10.55 -5.08
C GLN A 14 9.44 10.54 -3.67
N LYS A 15 9.37 9.37 -3.02
CA LYS A 15 10.07 9.13 -1.75
C LYS A 15 11.58 8.97 -2.02
N PRO A 16 12.48 9.33 -1.07
CA PRO A 16 13.93 9.29 -1.28
C PRO A 16 14.44 7.94 -1.81
N ASP A 17 13.99 6.83 -1.22
CA ASP A 17 14.44 5.48 -1.58
C ASP A 17 13.52 4.73 -2.56
N HIS A 18 12.70 5.45 -3.34
CA HIS A 18 11.72 4.84 -4.25
C HIS A 18 12.33 3.93 -5.34
N ARG A 19 13.63 4.02 -5.60
CA ARG A 19 14.33 3.14 -6.57
C ARG A 19 14.94 1.89 -5.93
N ARG A 20 15.04 1.84 -4.61
CA ARG A 20 15.62 0.71 -3.86
C ARG A 20 14.53 -0.09 -3.15
N VAL A 21 13.59 0.58 -2.51
CA VAL A 21 12.55 -0.02 -1.67
C VAL A 21 11.29 -0.36 -2.47
N GLY A 22 10.77 -1.57 -2.32
CA GLY A 22 9.53 -2.05 -2.97
C GLY A 22 9.75 -3.28 -3.85
N ASN A 23 8.68 -3.83 -4.42
CA ASN A 23 8.79 -4.94 -5.36
C ASN A 23 9.31 -4.45 -6.75
N TRP A 24 9.71 -5.37 -7.62
CA TRP A 24 10.25 -5.05 -8.95
C TRP A 24 9.26 -4.23 -9.79
N MET A 25 7.98 -4.63 -9.81
CA MET A 25 6.91 -4.00 -10.58
C MET A 25 6.66 -2.54 -10.17
N ALA A 26 6.65 -2.25 -8.87
CA ALA A 26 6.53 -0.90 -8.34
C ALA A 26 7.69 -0.04 -8.81
N ARG A 27 8.93 -0.53 -8.67
CA ARG A 27 10.14 0.25 -8.97
C ARG A 27 10.35 0.51 -10.45
N ARG A 28 10.09 -0.48 -11.30
CA ARG A 28 10.44 -0.44 -12.73
C ARG A 28 9.29 -0.02 -13.64
N VAL A 29 8.05 -0.33 -13.26
CA VAL A 29 6.89 -0.14 -14.14
C VAL A 29 5.94 0.90 -13.56
N THR A 30 5.42 0.64 -12.36
CA THR A 30 4.26 1.37 -11.83
C THR A 30 4.63 2.79 -11.40
N ARG A 31 5.72 3.00 -10.66
CA ARG A 31 6.13 4.34 -10.22
C ARG A 31 6.51 5.26 -11.39
N PRO A 32 7.29 4.81 -12.40
CA PRO A 32 7.54 5.61 -13.60
C PRO A 32 6.28 5.91 -14.40
N ALA A 33 5.37 4.94 -14.53
CA ALA A 33 4.08 5.15 -15.20
C ALA A 33 3.21 6.16 -14.43
N ALA A 34 3.06 5.98 -13.12
CA ALA A 34 2.33 6.88 -12.24
C ALA A 34 2.88 8.31 -12.31
N LEU A 35 4.20 8.49 -12.39
CA LEU A 35 4.80 9.81 -12.52
C LEU A 35 4.34 10.54 -13.79
N ARG A 36 4.25 9.82 -14.92
CA ARG A 36 3.73 10.38 -16.17
C ARG A 36 2.25 10.71 -16.07
N VAL A 37 1.46 9.84 -15.44
CA VAL A 37 0.03 10.10 -15.20
C VAL A 37 -0.15 11.33 -14.31
N THR A 38 0.55 11.40 -13.17
CA THR A 38 0.56 12.56 -12.28
C THR A 38 0.92 13.83 -13.02
N TRP A 39 1.92 13.79 -13.90
CA TRP A 39 2.32 14.95 -14.71
C TRP A 39 1.19 15.44 -15.63
N VAL A 40 0.43 14.54 -16.24
CA VAL A 40 -0.72 14.87 -17.10
C VAL A 40 -1.89 15.43 -16.31
N ILE A 41 -2.23 14.83 -15.16
CA ILE A 41 -3.42 15.20 -14.39
C ILE A 41 -3.19 16.36 -13.42
N ALA A 42 -1.95 16.63 -13.02
CA ALA A 42 -1.63 17.67 -12.03
C ALA A 42 -2.23 19.05 -12.38
N PRO A 43 -2.22 19.52 -13.64
CA PRO A 43 -2.82 20.79 -14.04
C PRO A 43 -4.35 20.83 -13.94
N TRP A 44 -5.04 19.68 -13.91
CA TRP A 44 -6.50 19.63 -13.92
C TRP A 44 -7.15 19.85 -12.55
N GLY A 45 -6.36 20.11 -11.50
CA GLY A 45 -6.89 20.42 -10.17
C GLY A 45 -7.53 19.25 -9.41
N VAL A 46 -7.61 18.05 -10.00
CA VAL A 46 -8.22 16.84 -9.38
C VAL A 46 -7.58 16.54 -8.03
N SER A 47 -8.35 16.34 -6.95
CA SER A 47 -7.80 16.11 -5.60
C SER A 47 -7.15 14.73 -5.44
N ALA A 48 -6.19 14.59 -4.53
CA ALA A 48 -5.57 13.29 -4.22
C ALA A 48 -6.61 12.29 -3.73
N THR A 49 -7.51 12.71 -2.84
CA THR A 49 -8.61 11.89 -2.33
C THR A 49 -9.55 11.40 -3.44
N ALA A 50 -9.86 12.23 -4.45
CA ALA A 50 -10.67 11.79 -5.58
C ALA A 50 -9.98 10.69 -6.39
N ILE A 51 -8.65 10.77 -6.57
CA ILE A 51 -7.88 9.70 -7.22
C ILE A 51 -7.86 8.44 -6.35
N SER A 52 -7.71 8.54 -5.02
CA SER A 52 -7.78 7.40 -4.11
C SER A 52 -9.14 6.70 -4.18
N LEU A 53 -10.24 7.45 -4.19
CA LEU A 53 -11.59 6.90 -4.33
C LEU A 53 -11.82 6.26 -5.70
N ALA A 54 -11.30 6.87 -6.77
CA ALA A 54 -11.36 6.28 -8.12
C ALA A 54 -10.53 4.99 -8.21
N ALA A 55 -9.36 4.95 -7.58
CA ALA A 55 -8.55 3.74 -7.47
C ALA A 55 -9.35 2.63 -6.76
N TRP A 56 -9.92 2.93 -5.60
CA TRP A 56 -10.71 1.96 -4.86
C TRP A 56 -11.93 1.46 -5.64
N ALA A 57 -12.67 2.35 -6.28
CA ALA A 57 -13.79 1.98 -7.16
C ALA A 57 -13.35 1.03 -8.29
N SER A 58 -12.18 1.29 -8.91
CA SER A 58 -11.59 0.41 -9.91
C SER A 58 -11.30 -0.99 -9.34
N ALA A 59 -10.79 -1.09 -8.11
CA ALA A 59 -10.52 -2.38 -7.49
C ALA A 59 -11.80 -3.13 -7.08
N VAL A 60 -12.82 -2.43 -6.60
CA VAL A 60 -14.14 -3.04 -6.34
C VAL A 60 -14.74 -3.57 -7.65
N ALA A 61 -14.68 -2.79 -8.71
CA ALA A 61 -15.12 -3.22 -10.04
C ALA A 61 -14.31 -4.43 -10.55
N ALA A 62 -13.00 -4.48 -10.28
CA ALA A 62 -12.16 -5.63 -10.59
C ALA A 62 -12.65 -6.90 -9.86
N ALA A 63 -12.94 -6.81 -8.55
CA ALA A 63 -13.45 -7.93 -7.77
C ALA A 63 -14.79 -8.45 -8.33
N VAL A 64 -15.70 -7.55 -8.71
CA VAL A 64 -16.97 -7.90 -9.36
C VAL A 64 -16.75 -8.58 -10.71
N ALA A 65 -15.84 -8.05 -11.53
CA ALA A 65 -15.50 -8.63 -12.83
C ALA A 65 -14.89 -10.04 -12.70
N PHE A 66 -14.02 -10.26 -11.71
CA PHE A 66 -13.52 -11.60 -11.39
C PHE A 66 -14.66 -12.56 -11.00
N GLY A 67 -15.62 -12.05 -10.23
CA GLY A 67 -16.81 -12.80 -9.81
C GLY A 67 -17.74 -13.26 -10.93
N TRP A 68 -17.61 -12.73 -12.15
CA TRP A 68 -18.45 -13.18 -13.27
C TRP A 68 -18.06 -14.56 -13.81
N GLY A 69 -16.83 -15.02 -13.56
CA GLY A 69 -16.40 -16.39 -13.86
C GLY A 69 -16.18 -16.70 -15.34
N THR A 70 -15.92 -15.70 -16.18
CA THR A 70 -15.62 -15.89 -17.62
C THR A 70 -14.22 -15.39 -17.94
N LEU A 71 -13.60 -15.91 -19.01
CA LEU A 71 -12.27 -15.46 -19.44
C LEU A 71 -12.24 -13.94 -19.71
N ALA A 72 -13.24 -13.42 -20.43
CA ALA A 72 -13.33 -12.00 -20.72
C ALA A 72 -13.44 -11.16 -19.45
N SER A 73 -14.28 -11.57 -18.48
CA SER A 73 -14.44 -10.84 -17.23
C SER A 73 -13.18 -10.89 -16.35
N TRP A 74 -12.42 -11.98 -16.39
CA TRP A 74 -11.13 -12.09 -15.69
C TRP A 74 -10.07 -11.18 -16.30
N LEU A 75 -10.02 -11.05 -17.63
CA LEU A 75 -9.14 -10.09 -18.30
C LEU A 75 -9.50 -8.66 -17.93
N VAL A 76 -10.79 -8.31 -17.93
CA VAL A 76 -11.27 -7.00 -17.47
C VAL A 76 -10.89 -6.76 -16.01
N GLY A 77 -11.09 -7.75 -15.13
CA GLY A 77 -10.68 -7.68 -13.73
C GLY A 77 -9.18 -7.43 -13.55
N ALA A 78 -8.33 -8.11 -14.33
CA ALA A 78 -6.88 -7.91 -14.29
C ALA A 78 -6.48 -6.49 -14.72
N VAL A 79 -7.09 -5.95 -15.77
CA VAL A 79 -6.84 -4.58 -16.23
C VAL A 79 -7.29 -3.56 -15.19
N LEU A 80 -8.48 -3.74 -14.61
CA LEU A 80 -9.00 -2.85 -13.56
C LEU A 80 -8.16 -2.90 -12.27
N LEU A 81 -7.63 -4.07 -11.91
CA LEU A 81 -6.74 -4.22 -10.77
C LEU A 81 -5.38 -3.54 -11.03
N GLN A 82 -4.85 -3.68 -12.26
CA GLN A 82 -3.64 -2.96 -12.66
C GLN A 82 -3.85 -1.44 -12.68
N LEU A 83 -5.04 -0.99 -13.08
CA LEU A 83 -5.43 0.41 -13.03
C LEU A 83 -5.50 0.93 -11.58
N TRP A 84 -6.12 0.19 -10.66
CA TRP A 84 -6.08 0.52 -9.23
C TRP A 84 -4.63 0.69 -8.74
N TYR A 85 -3.76 -0.28 -9.03
CA TYR A 85 -2.37 -0.25 -8.57
C TYR A 85 -1.59 0.96 -9.10
N LEU A 86 -1.92 1.41 -10.32
CA LEU A 86 -1.37 2.63 -10.90
C LEU A 86 -1.89 3.88 -10.18
N LEU A 87 -3.20 3.99 -9.97
CA LEU A 87 -3.85 5.15 -9.36
C LEU A 87 -3.46 5.35 -7.89
N ASP A 88 -3.24 4.26 -7.15
CA ASP A 88 -2.70 4.21 -5.77
C ASP A 88 -1.28 4.79 -5.64
N HIS A 89 -0.54 4.88 -6.74
CA HIS A 89 0.74 5.59 -6.74
C HIS A 89 0.57 7.06 -7.13
N VAL A 90 -0.47 7.38 -7.91
CA VAL A 90 -0.75 8.72 -8.42
C VAL A 90 -1.30 9.62 -7.32
N ASP A 91 -2.27 9.14 -6.53
CA ASP A 91 -2.83 9.91 -5.41
C ASP A 91 -1.75 10.34 -4.39
N GLY A 92 -0.83 9.44 -4.02
CA GLY A 92 0.26 9.73 -3.10
C GLY A 92 1.27 10.70 -3.70
N GLN A 93 1.54 10.60 -5.00
CA GLN A 93 2.40 11.57 -5.71
C GLN A 93 1.75 12.95 -5.74
N LEU A 94 0.44 13.01 -5.98
CA LEU A 94 -0.33 14.24 -6.04
C LEU A 94 -0.45 14.91 -4.65
N ALA A 95 -0.65 14.10 -3.60
CA ALA A 95 -0.67 14.58 -2.22
C ALA A 95 0.65 15.24 -1.82
N ARG A 96 1.79 14.65 -2.23
CA ARG A 96 3.12 15.22 -1.98
C ARG A 96 3.39 16.45 -2.83
N LEU A 97 3.00 16.42 -4.11
CA LEU A 97 3.13 17.56 -5.01
C LEU A 97 2.45 18.81 -4.46
N ARG A 98 1.25 18.64 -3.90
CA ARG A 98 0.39 19.74 -3.44
C ARG A 98 0.53 20.05 -1.95
N GLY A 99 1.38 19.31 -1.23
CA GLY A 99 1.54 19.48 0.21
C GLY A 99 0.27 19.18 1.01
N CYS A 100 -0.67 18.42 0.46
CA CYS A 100 -1.96 18.10 1.08
C CYS A 100 -2.00 16.70 1.71
N ALA A 101 -0.85 16.14 2.07
CA ALA A 101 -0.78 14.86 2.77
C ALA A 101 -1.29 15.02 4.20
N SER A 102 -2.27 14.20 4.59
CA SER A 102 -2.92 14.25 5.91
C SER A 102 -2.98 12.87 6.57
N LEU A 103 -3.21 12.84 7.89
CA LEU A 103 -3.42 11.58 8.62
C LEU A 103 -4.70 10.87 8.17
N ASP A 104 -5.77 11.63 7.91
CA ASP A 104 -7.03 11.07 7.42
C ASP A 104 -6.87 10.44 6.03
N GLY A 105 -6.10 11.09 5.14
CA GLY A 105 -5.78 10.53 3.83
C GLY A 105 -4.97 9.24 3.93
N VAL A 106 -4.02 9.18 4.87
CA VAL A 106 -3.25 7.96 5.16
C VAL A 106 -4.16 6.86 5.74
N GLN A 107 -5.09 7.20 6.63
CA GLN A 107 -6.06 6.23 7.15
C GLN A 107 -6.96 5.67 6.05
N LEU A 108 -7.46 6.54 5.17
CA LEU A 108 -8.28 6.15 4.02
C LEU A 108 -7.52 5.20 3.10
N ASP A 109 -6.27 5.52 2.77
CA ASP A 109 -5.37 4.68 1.96
C ASP A 109 -5.25 3.26 2.53
N TYR A 110 -4.97 3.13 3.84
CA TYR A 110 -4.92 1.82 4.50
C TYR A 110 -6.25 1.07 4.41
N LEU A 111 -7.36 1.73 4.71
CA LEU A 111 -8.68 1.11 4.69
C LEU A 111 -8.98 0.54 3.29
N MET A 112 -8.76 1.35 2.25
CA MET A 112 -8.99 0.94 0.87
C MET A 112 -8.08 -0.22 0.47
N HIS A 113 -6.80 -0.18 0.84
CA HIS A 113 -5.86 -1.26 0.55
C HIS A 113 -6.28 -2.59 1.20
N HIS A 114 -6.70 -2.57 2.47
CA HIS A 114 -7.20 -3.77 3.15
C HIS A 114 -8.49 -4.29 2.52
N THR A 115 -9.40 -3.41 2.11
CA THR A 115 -10.62 -3.80 1.39
C THR A 115 -10.28 -4.52 0.08
N VAL A 116 -9.30 -4.03 -0.69
CA VAL A 116 -8.87 -4.70 -1.94
C VAL A 116 -8.29 -6.08 -1.67
N ASN A 117 -7.44 -6.22 -0.65
CA ASN A 117 -6.84 -7.50 -0.26
C ASN A 117 -7.88 -8.54 0.19
N LEU A 118 -9.02 -8.08 0.72
CA LEU A 118 -10.15 -8.95 1.06
C LEU A 118 -10.99 -9.31 -0.17
N LEU A 119 -11.43 -8.30 -0.95
CA LEU A 119 -12.43 -8.49 -1.99
C LEU A 119 -11.92 -9.22 -3.23
N ILE A 120 -10.66 -9.00 -3.65
CA ILE A 120 -10.13 -9.61 -4.87
C ILE A 120 -10.09 -11.15 -4.78
N PRO A 121 -9.52 -11.77 -3.72
CA PRO A 121 -9.57 -13.22 -3.55
C PRO A 121 -10.99 -13.79 -3.50
N ILE A 122 -11.91 -13.10 -2.81
CA ILE A 122 -13.32 -13.51 -2.71
C ILE A 122 -13.96 -13.48 -4.10
N GLY A 123 -13.76 -12.40 -4.88
CA GLY A 123 -14.27 -12.28 -6.23
C GLY A 123 -13.74 -13.37 -7.15
N ILE A 124 -12.44 -13.68 -7.07
CA ILE A 124 -11.84 -14.78 -7.84
C ILE A 124 -12.44 -16.13 -7.43
N GLY A 125 -12.50 -16.44 -6.14
CA GLY A 125 -13.05 -17.71 -5.65
C GLY A 125 -14.52 -17.90 -6.02
N PHE A 126 -15.33 -16.83 -5.91
CA PHE A 126 -16.72 -16.83 -6.37
C PHE A 126 -16.83 -17.01 -7.89
N GLY A 127 -15.97 -16.35 -8.66
CA GLY A 127 -15.91 -16.50 -10.12
C GLY A 127 -15.58 -17.92 -10.56
N VAL A 128 -14.61 -18.56 -9.89
CA VAL A 128 -14.25 -19.96 -10.15
C VAL A 128 -15.39 -20.91 -9.76
N PHE A 129 -16.02 -20.69 -8.61
CA PHE A 129 -17.20 -21.43 -8.19
C PHE A 129 -18.32 -21.35 -9.25
N ARG A 130 -18.58 -20.16 -9.80
CA ARG A 130 -19.56 -19.98 -10.87
C ARG A 130 -19.20 -20.69 -12.17
N ALA A 131 -17.91 -20.76 -12.50
CA ALA A 131 -17.43 -21.32 -13.75
C ALA A 131 -17.38 -22.86 -13.75
N GLN A 132 -16.95 -23.46 -12.64
CA GLN A 132 -16.64 -24.89 -12.55
C GLN A 132 -17.59 -25.66 -11.61
N GLY A 133 -18.36 -24.96 -10.78
CA GLY A 133 -19.08 -25.55 -9.65
C GLY A 133 -18.15 -25.92 -8.50
N GLY A 134 -18.74 -26.37 -7.39
CA GLY A 134 -18.00 -26.85 -6.21
C GLY A 134 -17.84 -25.79 -5.10
N PRO A 135 -18.54 -25.91 -3.96
CA PRO A 135 -18.55 -24.89 -2.91
C PRO A 135 -17.17 -24.64 -2.27
N LEU A 136 -16.24 -25.59 -2.43
CA LEU A 136 -14.87 -25.44 -1.95
C LEU A 136 -14.15 -24.21 -2.53
N TRP A 137 -14.44 -23.80 -3.77
CA TRP A 137 -13.83 -22.60 -4.36
C TRP A 137 -14.28 -21.31 -3.69
N LEU A 138 -15.55 -21.25 -3.26
CA LEU A 138 -16.07 -20.13 -2.49
C LEU A 138 -15.40 -20.05 -1.12
N VAL A 139 -15.31 -21.19 -0.42
CA VAL A 139 -14.63 -21.29 0.88
C VAL A 139 -13.15 -20.94 0.75
N ALA A 140 -12.48 -21.41 -0.29
CA ALA A 140 -11.08 -21.08 -0.56
C ALA A 140 -10.88 -19.59 -0.83
N GLY A 141 -11.75 -18.95 -1.61
CA GLY A 141 -11.71 -17.51 -1.86
C GLY A 141 -11.91 -16.67 -0.60
N ILE A 142 -12.89 -17.03 0.23
CA ILE A 142 -13.13 -16.39 1.54
C ILE A 142 -11.94 -16.60 2.48
N GLY A 143 -11.43 -17.82 2.57
CA GLY A 143 -10.27 -18.15 3.39
C GLY A 143 -9.04 -17.37 2.95
N TRP A 144 -8.77 -17.28 1.65
CA TRP A 144 -7.66 -16.52 1.09
C TRP A 144 -7.80 -15.01 1.37
N GLY A 145 -8.96 -14.42 1.08
CA GLY A 145 -9.22 -13.01 1.34
C GLY A 145 -9.09 -12.65 2.82
N THR A 146 -9.64 -13.48 3.69
CA THR A 146 -9.53 -13.29 5.15
C THR A 146 -8.08 -13.42 5.61
N ALA A 147 -7.33 -14.41 5.11
CA ALA A 147 -5.92 -14.58 5.45
C ALA A 147 -5.08 -13.36 5.03
N LEU A 148 -5.26 -12.85 3.80
CA LEU A 148 -4.56 -11.65 3.34
C LEU A 148 -4.92 -10.41 4.16
N LEU A 149 -6.20 -10.24 4.49
CA LEU A 149 -6.64 -9.16 5.37
C LEU A 149 -5.92 -9.23 6.73
N LEU A 150 -5.92 -10.39 7.38
CA LEU A 150 -5.30 -10.57 8.70
C LEU A 150 -3.78 -10.35 8.66
N VAL A 151 -3.09 -10.91 7.65
CA VAL A 151 -1.64 -10.75 7.50
C VAL A 151 -1.27 -9.28 7.28
N THR A 152 -2.00 -8.58 6.42
CA THR A 152 -1.72 -7.16 6.12
C THR A 152 -2.06 -6.25 7.30
N LEU A 153 -3.19 -6.48 7.98
CA LEU A 153 -3.54 -5.78 9.22
C LEU A 153 -2.49 -6.00 10.31
N GLN A 154 -2.03 -7.23 10.50
CA GLN A 154 -1.00 -7.55 11.48
C GLN A 154 0.32 -6.84 11.16
N HIS A 155 0.72 -6.81 9.89
CA HIS A 155 1.92 -6.10 9.44
C HIS A 155 1.82 -4.59 9.74
N ASP A 156 0.69 -3.97 9.40
CA ASP A 156 0.49 -2.54 9.59
C ASP A 156 0.32 -2.16 11.06
N ALA A 157 -0.36 -2.98 11.86
CA ALA A 157 -0.46 -2.81 13.31
C ALA A 157 0.92 -2.89 13.97
N ARG A 158 1.74 -3.90 13.63
CA ARG A 158 3.12 -4.04 14.14
C ARG A 158 3.98 -2.85 13.74
N TYR A 159 3.90 -2.43 12.48
CA TYR A 159 4.66 -1.29 11.99
C TYR A 159 4.27 0.02 12.70
N LYS A 160 2.96 0.27 12.89
CA LYS A 160 2.47 1.48 13.57
C LYS A 160 2.79 1.46 15.07
N ALA A 161 2.60 0.33 15.75
CA ALA A 161 2.85 0.21 17.18
C ALA A 161 4.33 0.38 17.53
N PHE A 162 5.22 -0.22 16.73
CA PHE A 162 6.65 -0.28 17.04
C PHE A 162 7.46 0.72 16.21
N CYS A 163 7.51 0.55 14.89
CA CYS A 163 8.40 1.30 14.01
C CYS A 163 8.03 2.79 13.93
N GLN A 164 6.74 3.12 13.84
CA GLN A 164 6.31 4.52 13.76
C GLN A 164 6.56 5.26 15.08
N ARG A 165 6.43 4.58 16.22
CA ARG A 165 6.76 5.13 17.55
C ARG A 165 8.26 5.38 17.67
N LEU A 166 9.10 4.42 17.26
CA LEU A 166 10.56 4.54 17.27
C LEU A 166 11.06 5.68 16.39
N LYS A 167 10.46 5.90 15.22
CA LYS A 167 10.83 7.01 14.31
C LYS A 167 10.61 8.41 14.89
N ARG A 168 9.84 8.55 15.97
CA ARG A 168 9.66 9.83 16.67
C ARG A 168 10.82 10.15 17.62
N LEU A 169 11.62 9.15 17.99
CA LEU A 169 12.78 9.34 18.84
C LEU A 169 13.93 9.93 18.01
N LYS A 170 14.65 10.91 18.57
CA LYS A 170 15.89 11.46 18.00
C LYS A 170 17.07 10.84 18.75
N GLY A 171 17.94 10.11 18.06
CA GLY A 171 19.12 9.46 18.64
C GLY A 171 19.57 8.22 17.87
N ARG A 172 20.66 7.57 18.31
CA ARG A 172 21.04 6.22 17.86
C ARG A 172 20.35 5.19 18.75
N LEU A 173 19.72 4.20 18.13
CA LEU A 173 19.20 3.04 18.84
C LEU A 173 20.30 1.98 18.86
N GLU A 174 20.91 1.76 20.02
CA GLU A 174 21.80 0.62 20.25
C GLU A 174 20.99 -0.52 20.85
N VAL A 175 20.83 -1.61 20.08
CA VAL A 175 20.16 -2.82 20.55
C VAL A 175 21.21 -3.74 21.16
N VAL A 176 21.30 -3.73 22.49
CA VAL A 176 22.21 -4.62 23.23
C VAL A 176 21.45 -5.91 23.59
N GLY A 177 21.69 -6.96 22.80
CA GLY A 177 21.15 -8.31 23.02
C GLY A 177 20.17 -8.78 21.93
N GLY A 178 20.35 -10.02 21.49
CA GLY A 178 19.53 -10.67 20.46
C GLY A 178 19.64 -12.18 20.59
N GLY A 179 18.72 -12.78 21.34
CA GLY A 179 18.71 -14.22 21.57
C GLY A 179 17.55 -14.64 22.46
N GLY A 180 16.31 -14.28 22.10
CA GLY A 180 15.07 -14.85 22.65
C GLY A 180 14.79 -14.74 24.17
N ALA A 181 15.74 -14.29 24.99
CA ALA A 181 15.57 -14.17 26.44
C ALA A 181 14.99 -12.81 26.83
N ARG A 182 14.19 -12.78 27.91
CA ARG A 182 13.60 -11.55 28.47
C ARG A 182 14.71 -10.51 28.71
N PRO A 183 14.50 -9.24 28.33
CA PRO A 183 15.46 -8.18 28.58
C PRO A 183 15.69 -8.06 30.09
N ARG A 184 16.95 -8.22 30.53
CA ARG A 184 17.37 -7.88 31.88
C ARG A 184 17.76 -6.40 31.89
N PRO A 185 17.41 -5.64 32.93
CA PRO A 185 17.89 -4.26 33.06
C PRO A 185 19.42 -4.25 33.02
N PRO A 186 20.04 -3.20 32.46
CA PRO A 186 21.50 -3.08 32.43
C PRO A 186 21.99 -3.17 33.88
N GLY A 187 22.84 -4.17 34.14
CA GLY A 187 23.49 -4.32 35.43
C GLY A 187 24.21 -3.01 35.74
N THR A 188 23.85 -2.39 36.86
CA THR A 188 24.44 -1.16 37.37
C THR A 188 25.95 -1.35 37.45
N ARG A 189 26.69 -0.87 36.44
CA ARG A 189 28.11 -0.58 36.60
C ARG A 189 28.15 0.70 37.42
N CYS A 190 28.23 0.51 38.73
CA CYS A 190 28.72 1.51 39.66
C CYS A 190 30.18 1.80 39.26
N CYS A 191 30.37 2.74 38.33
CA CYS A 191 31.66 3.37 38.12
C CYS A 191 31.59 4.71 38.84
N ALA A 192 32.18 4.69 40.02
CA ALA A 192 32.63 5.87 40.73
C ALA A 192 33.36 6.80 39.76
N TRP A 193 32.93 8.06 39.73
CA TRP A 193 33.82 9.16 39.42
C TRP A 193 34.01 9.93 40.72
N ALA A 194 35.25 9.84 41.19
CA ALA A 194 35.80 10.64 42.28
C ALA A 194 36.07 12.06 41.76
N VAL A 195 35.77 13.02 42.64
CA VAL A 195 36.14 14.46 42.67
C VAL A 195 35.91 15.26 41.40
#